data_AF-A0A2K4X477-F1
#
_entry.id   AF-A0A2K4X477-F1
#
_cell.length_a   1.000
_cell.length_b   1.000
_cell.length_c   1.000
_cell.angle_alpha   90.00
_cell.angle_beta   90.00
_cell.angle_gamma   90.00
#
_symmetry.space_group_name_H-M   'P 1'
#
loop_
_entity.id
_entity.type
_entity.pdbx_description
1 polymer ?
#
loop_
_entity_poly.entity_id
_entity_poly.type
_entity_poly.pdbx_seq_one_letter_code
_entity_poly.pdbx_strand_id
1 'polypeptide(L)'
;MAKQIPVEALIMLRNNLDALPVRSAERRLLVQEVAHLHGVSLSTVRRALSQQHALQTVHRTDFNLPRILPTSEMELYCELVAALQQRTENKKRRHLSTKECIRLLEGGVNTPQGTVIAPADILKRSTVNRYLKRWGYDRRMLTLEPPWVPFQAVHSNDCWQFDFSPSDLKKLNSQSGRRGDDRTLMLASVVDDRSGVCYQEYHYVLGEDAMTALRFLYNAMAPKPQSDIPFGCIPKILLLDNGPVAKSKLFRRVMTHLGIEVLTHMPAGSDGRRTTARSKGKVERSFRTVKESLETLYHFHEPESLEEANEWLRQYLRRYNAMTHRHERHSRLEDWLRQAPTQGLRAMCDWDRFCSFVREPETRKVGGDACVTSEGVRYQLSPEMACLEVTLLWGLLDQELHVEFQGVKSGPYYPAAGPVPLDTYRKLKKSAVQKRADRISDLAKHISVHA
;
A
#
# COMPACT_ATOMS: atom_id res chain seq x y z
N MET A 1 -41.95 -37.41 13.30
CA MET A 1 -41.33 -36.25 13.99
C MET A 1 -41.21 -36.58 15.46
N ALA A 2 -40.03 -36.43 16.07
CA ALA A 2 -39.88 -36.66 17.50
C ALA A 2 -40.68 -35.59 18.28
N LYS A 3 -41.59 -36.01 19.16
CA LYS A 3 -42.35 -35.10 20.02
C LYS A 3 -41.38 -34.43 21.00
N GLN A 4 -41.10 -33.14 20.79
CA GLN A 4 -40.16 -32.37 21.60
C GLN A 4 -40.95 -31.37 22.46
N ILE A 5 -40.64 -31.31 23.76
CA ILE A 5 -41.25 -30.36 24.69
C ILE A 5 -40.62 -28.98 24.45
N PRO A 6 -41.40 -27.90 24.26
CA PRO A 6 -40.88 -26.54 24.15
C PRO A 6 -40.05 -26.13 25.38
N VAL A 7 -39.01 -25.33 25.15
CA VAL A 7 -38.08 -24.89 26.21
C VAL A 7 -38.81 -24.06 27.26
N GLU A 8 -39.74 -23.22 26.84
CA GLU A 8 -40.58 -22.37 27.67
C GLU A 8 -41.46 -23.21 28.61
N ALA A 9 -42.05 -24.30 28.11
CA ALA A 9 -42.87 -25.21 28.90
C ALA A 9 -42.04 -25.93 29.98
N LEU A 10 -40.79 -26.27 29.68
CA LEU A 10 -39.86 -26.85 30.66
C LEU A 10 -39.44 -25.84 31.73
N ILE A 11 -39.20 -24.58 31.36
CA ILE A 11 -38.88 -23.49 32.30
C ILE A 11 -40.07 -23.22 33.22
N MET A 12 -41.29 -23.14 32.67
CA MET A 12 -42.51 -22.96 33.46
C MET A 12 -42.74 -24.12 34.42
N LEU A 13 -42.62 -25.37 33.93
CA LEU A 13 -42.71 -26.55 34.78
C LEU A 13 -41.66 -26.51 35.89
N ARG A 14 -40.45 -26.04 35.59
CA ARG A 14 -39.38 -25.94 36.59
C ARG A 14 -39.69 -24.90 37.67
N ASN A 15 -40.11 -23.70 37.29
CA ASN A 15 -40.49 -22.65 38.24
C ASN A 15 -41.62 -23.12 39.17
N ASN A 16 -42.62 -23.81 38.60
CA ASN A 16 -43.73 -24.39 39.38
C ASN A 16 -43.26 -25.52 40.31
N LEU A 17 -42.31 -26.35 39.86
CA LEU A 17 -41.72 -27.38 40.71
C LEU A 17 -40.88 -26.76 41.83
N ASP A 18 -40.07 -25.75 41.59
CA ASP A 18 -39.20 -25.13 42.60
C ASP A 18 -40.00 -24.37 43.68
N ALA A 19 -41.22 -23.92 43.37
CA ALA A 19 -42.17 -23.35 44.33
C ALA A 19 -42.82 -24.38 45.28
N LEU A 20 -42.66 -25.68 45.02
CA LEU A 20 -43.31 -26.75 45.78
C LEU A 20 -42.32 -27.54 46.66
N PRO A 21 -42.73 -27.99 47.87
CA PRO A 21 -41.91 -28.84 48.73
C PRO A 21 -41.44 -30.12 48.01
N VAL A 22 -40.18 -30.53 48.23
CA VAL A 22 -39.49 -31.62 47.51
C VAL A 22 -40.29 -32.95 47.48
N ARG A 23 -41.10 -33.23 48.50
CA ARG A 23 -41.93 -34.44 48.63
C ARG A 23 -43.44 -34.23 48.40
N SER A 24 -43.86 -33.14 47.75
CA SER A 24 -45.29 -32.93 47.44
C SER A 24 -45.81 -33.89 46.35
N ALA A 25 -47.04 -34.37 46.50
CA ALA A 25 -47.75 -35.13 45.48
C ALA A 25 -48.06 -34.28 44.22
N GLU A 26 -48.22 -32.97 44.39
CA GLU A 26 -48.52 -32.02 43.31
C GLU A 26 -47.36 -31.94 42.30
N ARG A 27 -46.11 -32.12 42.75
CA ARG A 27 -44.94 -32.21 41.85
C ARG A 27 -45.06 -33.38 40.87
N ARG A 28 -45.66 -34.50 41.28
CA ARG A 28 -45.88 -35.65 40.40
C ARG A 28 -47.00 -35.37 39.39
N LEU A 29 -48.07 -34.69 39.81
CA LEU A 29 -49.18 -34.30 38.95
C LEU A 29 -48.74 -33.33 37.86
N LEU A 30 -47.98 -32.29 38.20
CA LEU A 30 -47.47 -31.32 37.22
C LEU A 30 -46.58 -31.96 36.14
N VAL A 31 -45.73 -32.90 36.52
CA VAL A 31 -44.88 -33.63 35.55
C VAL A 31 -45.73 -34.59 34.69
N GLN A 32 -46.79 -35.18 35.24
CA GLN A 32 -47.75 -36.01 34.48
C GLN A 32 -48.57 -35.19 33.49
N GLU A 33 -48.99 -34.00 33.88
CA GLU A 33 -49.76 -33.08 33.06
C GLU A 33 -48.94 -32.60 31.85
N VAL A 34 -47.69 -32.19 32.07
CA VAL A 34 -46.77 -31.82 30.97
C VAL A 34 -46.43 -33.03 30.09
N ALA A 35 -46.31 -34.24 30.66
CA ALA A 35 -46.11 -35.46 29.89
C ALA A 35 -47.32 -35.75 28.97
N HIS A 36 -48.54 -35.60 29.49
CA HIS A 36 -49.79 -35.80 28.76
C HIS A 36 -49.97 -34.75 27.66
N LEU A 37 -49.80 -33.47 28.00
CA LEU A 37 -49.95 -32.32 27.09
C LEU A 37 -49.05 -32.43 25.86
N HIS A 38 -47.82 -32.89 26.04
CA HIS A 38 -46.85 -33.06 24.94
C HIS A 38 -46.79 -34.48 24.37
N GLY A 39 -47.62 -35.40 24.88
CA GLY A 39 -47.71 -36.78 24.42
C GLY A 39 -46.40 -37.56 24.52
N VAL A 40 -45.61 -37.33 25.58
CA VAL A 40 -44.32 -37.96 25.88
C VAL A 40 -44.39 -38.73 27.20
N SER A 41 -43.42 -39.61 27.46
CA SER A 41 -43.37 -40.32 28.75
C SER A 41 -42.90 -39.42 29.89
N LEU A 42 -43.28 -39.79 31.12
CA LEU A 42 -42.78 -39.18 32.36
C LEU A 42 -41.25 -39.16 32.44
N SER A 43 -40.59 -40.23 31.96
CA SER A 43 -39.14 -40.32 31.90
C SER A 43 -38.53 -39.29 30.96
N THR A 44 -39.19 -38.97 29.85
CA THR A 44 -38.75 -37.94 28.89
C THR A 44 -38.86 -36.55 29.49
N VAL A 45 -39.95 -36.22 30.19
CA VAL A 45 -40.08 -34.91 30.90
C VAL A 45 -39.01 -34.75 31.97
N ARG A 46 -38.78 -35.79 32.80
CA ARG A 46 -37.74 -35.76 33.83
C ARG A 46 -36.33 -35.62 33.24
N ARG A 47 -36.04 -36.33 32.15
CA ARG A 47 -34.77 -36.22 31.42
C ARG A 47 -34.57 -34.82 30.83
N ALA A 48 -35.61 -34.25 30.25
CA ALA A 48 -35.58 -32.89 29.70
C ALA A 48 -35.34 -31.84 30.81
N LEU A 49 -36.01 -31.97 31.96
CA LEU A 49 -35.77 -31.12 33.13
C LEU A 49 -34.35 -31.26 33.69
N SER A 50 -33.77 -32.47 33.72
CA SER A 50 -32.38 -32.67 34.17
C SER A 50 -31.36 -32.10 33.19
N GLN A 51 -31.66 -32.14 31.89
CA GLN A 51 -30.78 -31.64 30.84
C GLN A 51 -30.76 -30.12 30.71
N GLN A 52 -31.74 -29.40 31.30
CA GLN A 52 -31.72 -27.93 31.36
C GLN A 52 -30.71 -27.35 32.36
N HIS A 53 -30.30 -28.11 33.38
CA HIS A 53 -29.33 -27.66 34.39
C HIS A 53 -27.88 -27.74 33.93
N ALA A 54 -27.58 -28.65 33.01
CA ALA A 54 -26.27 -28.70 32.41
C ALA A 54 -26.22 -27.67 31.28
N LEU A 55 -25.32 -26.68 31.39
CA LEU A 55 -24.69 -26.14 30.19
C LEU A 55 -24.14 -27.35 29.45
N GLN A 56 -24.89 -27.85 28.45
CA GLN A 56 -24.48 -29.06 27.75
C GLN A 56 -23.17 -28.73 27.09
N THR A 57 -22.08 -29.32 27.59
CA THR A 57 -20.84 -29.32 26.83
C THR A 57 -21.18 -29.98 25.51
N VAL A 58 -20.98 -29.26 24.41
CA VAL A 58 -21.25 -29.74 23.03
C VAL A 58 -20.52 -31.07 22.75
N HIS A 59 -19.53 -31.38 23.57
CA HIS A 59 -18.69 -32.54 23.46
C HIS A 59 -18.70 -33.39 24.72
N ARG A 60 -18.44 -34.69 24.52
CA ARG A 60 -18.26 -35.68 25.58
C ARG A 60 -17.00 -35.36 26.40
N THR A 61 -16.91 -35.89 27.61
CA THR A 61 -15.75 -35.73 28.50
C THR A 61 -14.45 -36.28 27.90
N ASP A 62 -14.51 -37.31 27.06
CA ASP A 62 -13.37 -37.89 26.34
C ASP A 62 -13.06 -37.16 25.01
N PHE A 63 -13.74 -36.05 24.73
CA PHE A 63 -13.50 -35.31 23.51
C PHE A 63 -12.07 -34.78 23.47
N ASN A 64 -11.44 -34.98 22.32
CA ASN A 64 -10.07 -34.56 22.04
C ASN A 64 -8.96 -35.35 22.76
N LEU A 65 -9.29 -36.46 23.42
CA LEU A 65 -8.32 -37.37 24.02
C LEU A 65 -7.97 -38.53 23.07
N PRO A 66 -6.68 -38.79 22.80
CA PRO A 66 -6.24 -39.98 22.08
C PRO A 66 -6.61 -41.26 22.83
N ARG A 67 -6.99 -42.30 22.08
CA ARG A 67 -7.37 -43.61 22.64
C ARG A 67 -6.28 -44.67 22.52
N ILE A 68 -5.29 -44.42 21.67
CA ILE A 68 -4.28 -45.41 21.26
C ILE A 68 -2.93 -45.12 21.93
N LEU A 69 -2.61 -43.84 22.13
CA LEU A 69 -1.35 -43.37 22.72
C LEU A 69 -1.65 -42.37 23.84
N PRO A 70 -0.72 -42.16 24.77
CA PRO A 70 -0.76 -41.01 25.68
C PRO A 70 -0.87 -39.69 24.90
N THR A 71 -1.55 -38.70 25.49
CA THR A 71 -1.75 -37.39 24.85
C THR A 71 -0.43 -36.73 24.47
N SER A 72 0.56 -36.74 25.36
CA SER A 72 1.88 -36.15 25.14
C SER A 72 2.63 -36.76 23.96
N GLU A 73 2.55 -38.09 23.78
CA GLU A 73 3.18 -38.78 22.64
C GLU A 73 2.47 -38.43 21.32
N MET A 74 1.14 -38.44 21.31
CA MET A 74 0.38 -38.05 20.12
C MET A 74 0.60 -36.58 19.76
N GLU A 75 0.72 -35.69 20.74
CA GLU A 75 1.07 -34.27 20.54
C GLU A 75 2.46 -34.15 19.91
N LEU A 76 3.48 -34.80 20.46
CA LEU A 76 4.83 -34.83 19.90
C LEU A 76 4.83 -35.31 18.45
N TYR A 77 4.14 -36.40 18.14
CA TYR A 77 4.07 -36.89 16.76
C TYR A 77 3.32 -35.93 15.83
N CYS A 78 2.25 -35.29 16.29
CA CYS A 78 1.55 -34.26 15.53
C CYS A 78 2.44 -33.05 15.25
N GLU A 79 3.21 -32.60 16.24
CA GLU A 79 4.18 -31.52 16.11
C GLU A 79 5.27 -31.86 15.08
N LEU A 80 5.84 -33.07 15.16
CA LEU A 80 6.87 -33.49 14.21
C LEU A 80 6.32 -33.64 12.79
N VAL A 81 5.10 -34.17 12.63
CA VAL A 81 4.43 -34.20 11.32
C VAL A 81 4.24 -32.79 10.77
N ALA A 82 3.74 -31.85 11.59
CA ALA A 82 3.55 -30.47 11.17
C ALA A 82 4.88 -29.78 10.82
N ALA A 83 5.94 -30.03 11.60
CA ALA A 83 7.28 -29.51 11.34
C ALA A 83 7.89 -30.06 10.05
N LEU A 84 7.75 -31.36 9.78
CA LEU A 84 8.19 -31.99 8.53
C LEU A 84 7.45 -31.41 7.32
N GLN A 85 6.14 -31.19 7.44
CA GLN A 85 5.34 -30.55 6.39
C GLN A 85 5.81 -29.12 6.13
N GLN A 86 6.00 -28.32 7.18
CA GLN A 86 6.47 -26.94 7.06
C GLN A 86 7.89 -26.86 6.46
N ARG A 87 8.80 -27.74 6.89
CA ARG A 87 10.19 -27.78 6.40
C ARG A 87 10.28 -28.16 4.92
N THR A 88 9.39 -29.01 4.44
CA THR A 88 9.37 -29.47 3.04
C THR A 88 8.50 -28.62 2.13
N GLU A 89 7.90 -27.55 2.67
CA GLU A 89 7.05 -26.67 1.89
C GLU A 89 7.87 -25.82 0.91
N ASN A 90 7.47 -25.83 -0.36
CA ASN A 90 8.09 -24.98 -1.40
C ASN A 90 7.28 -23.70 -1.68
N LYS A 91 7.82 -22.81 -2.52
CA LYS A 91 7.14 -21.56 -2.96
C LYS A 91 5.78 -21.80 -3.64
N LYS A 92 5.52 -23.01 -4.16
CA LYS A 92 4.24 -23.43 -4.76
C LYS A 92 3.31 -24.12 -3.74
N ARG A 93 3.58 -24.00 -2.44
CA ARG A 93 2.73 -24.51 -1.35
C ARG A 93 2.59 -26.04 -1.31
N ARG A 94 3.50 -26.78 -1.95
CA ARG A 94 3.56 -28.25 -1.91
C ARG A 94 4.47 -28.70 -0.77
N HIS A 95 4.08 -29.74 -0.04
CA HIS A 95 4.82 -30.31 1.08
C HIS A 95 4.59 -31.83 1.17
N LEU A 96 5.32 -32.51 2.05
CA LEU A 96 5.12 -33.94 2.32
C LEU A 96 3.69 -34.24 2.78
N SER A 97 3.16 -35.40 2.38
CA SER A 97 1.86 -35.86 2.87
C SER A 97 1.97 -36.38 4.31
N THR A 98 0.88 -36.36 5.08
CA THR A 98 0.84 -36.97 6.43
C THR A 98 1.28 -38.43 6.42
N LYS A 99 0.91 -39.20 5.39
CA LYS A 99 1.32 -40.61 5.24
C LYS A 99 2.84 -40.72 5.15
N GLU A 100 3.45 -39.86 4.36
CA GLU A 100 4.91 -39.85 4.17
C GLU A 100 5.64 -39.38 5.43
N CYS A 101 5.08 -38.41 6.15
CA CYS A 101 5.63 -37.96 7.43
C CYS A 101 5.60 -39.07 8.50
N ILE A 102 4.52 -39.86 8.54
CA ILE A 102 4.42 -41.03 9.43
C ILE A 102 5.50 -42.05 9.08
N ARG A 103 5.69 -42.37 7.79
CA ARG A 103 6.75 -43.29 7.34
C ARG A 103 8.15 -42.81 7.77
N LEU A 104 8.42 -41.51 7.67
CA LEU A 104 9.68 -40.93 8.12
C LEU A 104 9.84 -41.00 9.64
N LEU A 105 8.77 -40.79 10.40
CA LEU A 105 8.79 -40.93 11.86
C LEU A 105 9.04 -42.37 12.33
N GLU A 106 8.48 -43.36 11.63
CA GLU A 106 8.77 -44.78 11.89
C GLU A 106 10.23 -45.14 11.58
N GLY A 107 10.87 -44.43 10.63
CA GLY A 107 12.28 -44.56 10.30
C GLY A 107 13.24 -43.72 11.16
N GLY A 108 12.71 -42.84 12.02
CA GLY A 108 13.47 -41.96 12.89
C GLY A 108 13.66 -40.55 12.35
N VAL A 109 13.28 -39.56 13.17
CA VAL A 109 13.46 -38.13 12.89
C VAL A 109 14.35 -37.51 13.96
N ASN A 110 15.43 -36.86 13.53
CA ASN A 110 16.35 -36.19 14.44
C ASN A 110 15.77 -34.85 14.91
N THR A 111 15.63 -34.69 16.22
CA THR A 111 15.23 -33.45 16.90
C THR A 111 16.40 -32.95 17.76
N PRO A 112 16.41 -31.67 18.19
CA PRO A 112 17.43 -31.17 19.12
C PRO A 112 17.51 -31.96 20.44
N GLN A 113 16.44 -32.63 20.85
CA GLN A 113 16.34 -33.44 22.06
C GLN A 113 16.71 -34.92 21.84
N GLY A 114 17.03 -35.31 20.60
CA GLY A 114 17.36 -36.68 20.23
C GLY A 114 16.55 -37.21 19.04
N THR A 115 16.86 -38.42 18.62
CA THR A 115 16.13 -39.11 17.55
C THR A 115 14.80 -39.65 18.09
N VAL A 116 13.70 -39.22 17.48
CA VAL A 116 12.35 -39.71 17.81
C VAL A 116 11.94 -40.74 16.77
N ILE A 117 11.55 -41.93 17.24
CA ILE A 117 11.06 -43.03 16.41
C ILE A 117 9.61 -43.33 16.83
N ALA A 118 8.68 -43.26 15.88
CA ALA A 118 7.30 -43.64 16.12
C ALA A 118 7.12 -45.18 16.06
N PRO A 119 6.28 -45.78 16.92
CA PRO A 119 5.96 -47.19 16.84
C PRO A 119 5.35 -47.55 15.47
N ALA A 120 5.87 -48.63 14.88
CA ALA A 120 5.44 -49.09 13.56
C ALA A 120 3.94 -49.43 13.55
N ASP A 121 3.24 -48.93 12.53
CA ASP A 121 1.82 -49.19 12.24
C ASP A 121 0.79 -48.73 13.30
N ILE A 122 1.23 -48.00 14.33
CA ILE A 122 0.34 -47.40 15.35
C ILE A 122 -0.31 -46.11 14.83
N LEU A 123 0.47 -45.24 14.18
CA LEU A 123 0.00 -43.95 13.70
C LEU A 123 -0.76 -44.09 12.37
N LYS A 124 -2.09 -44.14 12.43
CA LYS A 124 -2.93 -44.12 11.22
C LYS A 124 -3.11 -42.68 10.71
N ARG A 125 -2.97 -42.47 9.39
CA ARG A 125 -3.15 -41.16 8.72
C ARG A 125 -4.42 -40.43 9.15
N SER A 126 -5.55 -41.12 9.23
CA SER A 126 -6.85 -40.52 9.60
C SER A 126 -6.87 -40.02 11.04
N THR A 127 -6.21 -40.74 11.95
CA THR A 127 -6.07 -40.37 13.37
C THR A 127 -5.16 -39.15 13.51
N VAL A 128 -3.99 -39.16 12.88
CA VAL A 128 -3.05 -38.02 12.91
C VAL A 128 -3.69 -36.77 12.30
N ASN A 129 -4.32 -36.88 11.12
CA ASN A 129 -5.03 -35.73 10.51
C ASN A 129 -6.15 -35.17 11.39
N ARG A 130 -6.84 -36.03 12.15
CA ARG A 130 -7.88 -35.60 13.08
C ARG A 130 -7.28 -34.76 14.21
N TYR A 131 -6.20 -35.22 14.82
CA TYR A 131 -5.56 -34.51 15.93
C TYR A 131 -4.80 -33.26 15.47
N LEU A 132 -4.14 -33.30 14.30
CA LEU A 132 -3.59 -32.10 13.67
C LEU A 132 -4.64 -30.97 13.58
N LYS A 133 -5.85 -31.29 13.09
CA LYS A 133 -6.95 -30.32 12.98
C LYS A 133 -7.53 -29.90 14.33
N ARG A 134 -7.73 -30.83 15.25
CA ARG A 134 -8.39 -30.54 16.54
C ARG A 134 -7.49 -29.78 17.51
N TRP A 135 -6.19 -29.99 17.44
CA TRP A 135 -5.20 -29.30 18.28
C TRP A 135 -4.57 -28.09 17.59
N GLY A 136 -4.95 -27.79 16.35
CA GLY A 136 -4.48 -26.60 15.63
C GLY A 136 -3.04 -26.70 15.12
N TYR A 137 -2.50 -27.92 15.01
CA TYR A 137 -1.25 -28.20 14.29
C TYR A 137 -1.47 -28.32 12.77
N ASP A 138 -2.70 -28.22 12.29
CA ASP A 138 -2.95 -28.18 10.87
C ASP A 138 -2.44 -26.89 10.25
N ARG A 139 -2.05 -26.99 8.99
CA ARG A 139 -1.44 -25.90 8.24
C ARG A 139 -2.24 -24.61 8.29
N ARG A 140 -3.57 -24.66 8.24
CA ARG A 140 -4.39 -23.45 8.26
C ARG A 140 -4.11 -22.64 9.52
N MET A 141 -4.06 -23.30 10.67
CA MET A 141 -3.82 -22.65 11.97
C MET A 141 -2.38 -22.19 12.12
N LEU A 142 -1.40 -23.01 11.71
CA LEU A 142 0.02 -22.66 11.82
C LEU A 142 0.45 -21.52 10.88
N THR A 143 -0.29 -21.32 9.78
CA THR A 143 -0.09 -20.22 8.83
C THR A 143 -0.96 -19.00 9.13
N LEU A 144 -1.77 -19.02 10.20
CA LEU A 144 -2.51 -17.82 10.61
C LEU A 144 -1.51 -16.73 10.97
N GLU A 145 -1.62 -15.62 10.26
CA GLU A 145 -0.92 -14.41 10.63
C GLU A 145 -1.53 -13.84 11.92
N PRO A 146 -0.74 -13.20 12.78
CA PRO A 146 -1.27 -12.57 13.98
C PRO A 146 -2.28 -11.46 13.62
N PRO A 147 -3.19 -11.13 14.55
CA PRO A 147 -4.21 -10.11 14.31
C PRO A 147 -3.56 -8.76 13.99
N TRP A 148 -4.18 -8.02 13.08
CA TRP A 148 -3.75 -6.70 12.66
C TRP A 148 -4.49 -5.60 13.43
N VAL A 149 -3.79 -4.50 13.72
CA VAL A 149 -4.34 -3.32 14.38
C VAL A 149 -4.49 -2.21 13.33
N PRO A 150 -5.70 -1.65 13.11
CA PRO A 150 -5.88 -0.50 12.24
C PRO A 150 -5.17 0.73 12.81
N PHE A 151 -4.54 1.51 11.93
CA PHE A 151 -4.09 2.86 12.25
C PHE A 151 -4.86 3.88 11.43
N GLN A 152 -4.93 5.10 11.95
CA GLN A 152 -5.49 6.26 11.28
C GLN A 152 -4.67 7.49 11.64
N ALA A 153 -4.39 8.33 10.66
CA ALA A 153 -3.82 9.65 10.88
C ALA A 153 -4.75 10.53 11.71
N VAL A 154 -4.18 11.46 12.50
CA VAL A 154 -4.96 12.33 13.39
C VAL A 154 -5.64 13.43 12.60
N HIS A 155 -4.88 14.14 11.76
CA HIS A 155 -5.35 15.23 10.94
C HIS A 155 -5.31 14.90 9.45
N SER A 156 -6.06 15.67 8.67
CA SER A 156 -5.96 15.67 7.22
C SER A 156 -4.58 16.16 6.78
N ASN A 157 -4.05 15.58 5.71
CA ASN A 157 -2.68 15.78 5.22
C ASN A 157 -1.57 15.35 6.20
N ASP A 158 -1.85 14.69 7.31
CA ASP A 158 -0.80 14.05 8.10
C ASP A 158 -0.17 12.87 7.35
N CYS A 159 -0.96 12.07 6.65
CA CYS A 159 -0.48 10.92 5.90
C CYS A 159 -1.29 10.69 4.63
N TRP A 160 -0.62 10.64 3.49
CA TRP A 160 -1.18 10.21 2.22
C TRP A 160 -0.62 8.85 1.86
N GLN A 161 -1.49 7.95 1.40
CA GLN A 161 -1.08 6.67 0.82
C GLN A 161 -1.02 6.83 -0.71
N PHE A 162 0.11 6.47 -1.32
CA PHE A 162 0.38 6.64 -2.75
C PHE A 162 0.69 5.30 -3.43
N ASP A 163 0.08 5.06 -4.59
CA ASP A 163 0.30 3.84 -5.36
C ASP A 163 -0.07 4.03 -6.85
N PHE A 164 0.33 3.04 -7.67
CA PHE A 164 -0.09 2.91 -9.07
C PHE A 164 -0.90 1.64 -9.29
N SER A 165 -1.85 1.68 -10.22
CA SER A 165 -2.56 0.49 -10.69
C SER A 165 -2.74 0.56 -12.21
N PRO A 166 -2.55 -0.54 -12.96
CA PRO A 166 -2.87 -0.53 -14.39
C PRO A 166 -4.37 -0.32 -14.58
N SER A 167 -4.77 0.50 -15.54
CA SER A 167 -6.19 0.61 -15.94
C SER A 167 -6.65 -0.69 -16.59
N ASP A 168 -7.93 -1.03 -16.44
CA ASP A 168 -8.51 -2.21 -17.09
C ASP A 168 -8.56 -2.07 -18.62
N LEU A 169 -8.60 -0.83 -19.14
CA LEU A 169 -8.45 -0.55 -20.57
C LEU A 169 -7.06 -0.92 -21.10
N LYS A 170 -6.02 -0.77 -20.27
CA LYS A 170 -4.59 -0.91 -20.59
C LYS A 170 -4.06 0.03 -21.68
N LYS A 171 -4.79 0.28 -22.76
CA LYS A 171 -4.47 1.23 -23.83
C LYS A 171 -5.74 1.93 -24.28
N LEU A 172 -5.63 3.21 -24.67
CA LEU A 172 -6.73 3.95 -25.28
C LEU A 172 -6.72 3.79 -26.80
N ASN A 173 -7.88 4.02 -27.43
CA ASN A 173 -8.01 3.99 -28.89
C ASN A 173 -7.07 4.99 -29.58
N SER A 174 -6.80 6.15 -28.98
CA SER A 174 -5.81 7.11 -29.50
C SER A 174 -4.37 6.55 -29.57
N GLN A 175 -4.03 5.50 -28.83
CA GLN A 175 -2.73 4.81 -28.95
C GLN A 175 -2.73 3.75 -30.06
N SER A 176 -3.89 3.19 -30.42
CA SER A 176 -3.99 2.05 -31.35
C SER A 176 -3.48 2.34 -32.77
N GLY A 177 -3.45 3.62 -33.18
CA GLY A 177 -2.89 4.06 -34.47
C GLY A 177 -1.38 4.33 -34.50
N ARG A 178 -0.69 4.27 -33.35
CA ARG A 178 0.75 4.60 -33.24
C ARG A 178 1.58 3.33 -33.12
N ARG A 179 2.14 2.88 -34.25
CA ARG A 179 3.07 1.73 -34.30
C ARG A 179 4.27 2.00 -33.37
N GLY A 180 4.47 1.14 -32.37
CA GLY A 180 5.59 1.24 -31.42
C GLY A 180 5.31 2.00 -30.12
N ASP A 181 4.06 2.39 -29.83
CA ASP A 181 3.72 2.92 -28.50
C ASP A 181 3.49 1.78 -27.48
N ASP A 182 4.54 1.44 -26.76
CA ASP A 182 4.54 0.39 -25.72
C ASP A 182 4.03 0.88 -24.36
N ARG A 183 3.65 2.15 -24.25
CA ARG A 183 3.11 2.70 -22.99
C ARG A 183 1.75 2.10 -22.68
N THR A 184 1.55 1.76 -21.41
CA THR A 184 0.27 1.34 -20.85
C THR A 184 -0.38 2.51 -20.12
N LEU A 185 -1.71 2.53 -20.10
CA LEU A 185 -2.51 3.42 -19.29
C LEU A 185 -2.47 2.93 -17.83
N MET A 186 -1.93 3.76 -16.94
CA MET A 186 -1.94 3.51 -15.50
C MET A 186 -2.69 4.62 -14.76
N LEU A 187 -3.28 4.23 -13.63
CA LEU A 187 -3.97 5.07 -12.69
C LEU A 187 -3.03 5.33 -11.51
N ALA A 188 -2.61 6.58 -11.35
CA ALA A 188 -1.89 7.04 -10.18
C ALA A 188 -2.91 7.50 -9.13
N SER A 189 -2.72 7.16 -7.85
CA SER A 189 -3.67 7.51 -6.79
C SER A 189 -2.97 7.95 -5.52
N VAL A 190 -3.50 9.02 -4.90
CA VAL A 190 -3.30 9.31 -3.48
C VAL A 190 -4.62 9.23 -2.73
N VAL A 191 -4.56 8.72 -1.50
CA VAL A 191 -5.67 8.72 -0.55
C VAL A 191 -5.20 9.32 0.77
N ASP A 192 -5.91 10.34 1.25
CA ASP A 192 -5.68 10.90 2.59
C ASP A 192 -6.12 9.89 3.65
N ASP A 193 -5.24 9.57 4.60
CA ASP A 193 -5.46 8.47 5.54
C ASP A 193 -6.60 8.76 6.54
N ARG A 194 -6.71 10.01 7.03
CA ARG A 194 -7.75 10.44 7.97
C ARG A 194 -9.12 10.37 7.30
N SER A 195 -9.30 11.14 6.23
CA SER A 195 -10.59 11.38 5.57
C SER A 195 -10.96 10.38 4.48
N GLY A 196 -9.99 9.66 3.92
CA GLY A 196 -10.22 8.82 2.74
C GLY A 196 -10.58 9.60 1.48
N VAL A 197 -10.41 10.92 1.44
CA VAL A 197 -10.49 11.71 0.20
C VAL A 197 -9.42 11.19 -0.76
N CYS A 198 -9.83 10.98 -2.01
CA CYS A 198 -8.98 10.40 -3.03
C CYS A 198 -8.79 11.36 -4.20
N TYR A 199 -7.55 11.41 -4.70
CA TYR A 199 -7.19 12.08 -5.94
C TYR A 199 -6.47 11.10 -6.85
N GLN A 200 -6.90 11.00 -8.10
CA GLN A 200 -6.35 10.05 -9.07
C GLN A 200 -6.25 10.68 -10.45
N GLU A 201 -5.28 10.21 -11.23
CA GLU A 201 -5.09 10.60 -12.63
C GLU A 201 -4.65 9.39 -13.46
N TYR A 202 -5.12 9.34 -14.71
CA TYR A 202 -4.58 8.48 -15.74
C TYR A 202 -3.31 9.07 -16.35
N HIS A 203 -2.30 8.22 -16.54
CA HIS A 203 -1.04 8.55 -17.19
C HIS A 203 -0.63 7.44 -18.16
N TYR A 204 -0.01 7.82 -19.29
CA TYR A 204 0.69 6.87 -20.14
C TYR A 204 2.09 6.62 -19.60
N VAL A 205 2.41 5.35 -19.30
CA VAL A 205 3.69 4.99 -18.71
C VAL A 205 4.28 3.73 -19.33
N LEU A 206 5.61 3.64 -19.37
CA LEU A 206 6.31 2.39 -19.71
C LEU A 206 6.43 1.44 -18.50
N GLY A 207 6.17 1.96 -17.30
CA GLY A 207 6.18 1.26 -16.02
C GLY A 207 6.02 2.27 -14.88
N GLU A 208 6.16 1.82 -13.64
CA GLU A 208 6.16 2.72 -12.49
C GLU A 208 7.46 3.54 -12.44
N ASP A 209 7.45 4.73 -13.04
CA ASP A 209 8.59 5.62 -13.11
C ASP A 209 8.44 6.83 -12.16
N ALA A 210 9.58 7.34 -11.70
CA ALA A 210 9.62 8.44 -10.74
C ALA A 210 9.14 9.77 -11.31
N MET A 211 9.27 9.99 -12.62
CA MET A 211 8.88 11.25 -13.27
C MET A 211 7.36 11.40 -13.30
N THR A 212 6.66 10.34 -13.70
CA THR A 212 5.21 10.29 -13.67
C THR A 212 4.70 10.46 -12.23
N ALA A 213 5.32 9.78 -11.26
CA ALA A 213 4.96 9.94 -9.85
C ALA A 213 5.12 11.38 -9.36
N LEU A 214 6.23 12.05 -9.70
CA LEU A 214 6.47 13.44 -9.29
C LEU A 214 5.48 14.41 -9.94
N ARG A 215 5.18 14.25 -11.23
CA ARG A 215 4.19 15.09 -11.92
C ARG A 215 2.79 14.91 -11.33
N PHE A 216 2.38 13.66 -11.10
CA PHE A 216 1.11 13.35 -10.44
C PHE A 216 1.03 13.95 -9.03
N LEU A 217 2.06 13.76 -8.20
CA LEU A 217 2.08 14.30 -6.84
C LEU A 217 2.04 15.83 -6.83
N TYR A 218 2.73 16.50 -7.76
CA TYR A 218 2.59 17.94 -7.92
C TYR A 218 1.13 18.33 -8.16
N ASN A 219 0.46 17.71 -9.14
CA ASN A 219 -0.95 18.01 -9.43
C ASN A 219 -1.86 17.74 -8.21
N ALA A 220 -1.61 16.65 -7.49
CA ALA A 220 -2.35 16.28 -6.30
C ALA A 220 -2.18 17.32 -5.18
N MET A 221 -0.98 17.86 -4.97
CA MET A 221 -0.68 18.87 -3.94
C MET A 221 -1.01 20.30 -4.38
N ALA A 222 -1.00 20.60 -5.68
CA ALA A 222 -1.27 21.92 -6.22
C ALA A 222 -2.74 22.32 -6.01
N PRO A 223 -3.05 23.62 -5.88
CA PRO A 223 -4.42 24.11 -5.90
C PRO A 223 -5.14 23.64 -7.16
N LYS A 224 -6.35 23.11 -7.01
CA LYS A 224 -7.16 22.70 -8.16
C LYS A 224 -7.77 23.95 -8.82
N PRO A 225 -7.89 23.98 -10.17
CA PRO A 225 -8.52 25.11 -10.85
C PRO A 225 -9.97 25.35 -10.40
N GLN A 226 -10.67 24.28 -10.05
CA GLN A 226 -12.04 24.33 -9.55
C GLN A 226 -12.06 24.55 -8.03
N SER A 227 -12.70 25.63 -7.59
CA SER A 227 -12.75 26.05 -6.18
C SER A 227 -13.50 25.08 -5.26
N ASP A 228 -14.31 24.19 -5.81
CA ASP A 228 -15.10 23.21 -5.07
C ASP A 228 -14.35 21.90 -4.80
N ILE A 229 -13.10 21.78 -5.26
CA ILE A 229 -12.19 20.68 -4.94
C ILE A 229 -11.09 21.23 -4.03
N PRO A 230 -11.35 21.38 -2.72
CA PRO A 230 -10.39 21.99 -1.80
C PRO A 230 -9.16 21.09 -1.52
N PHE A 231 -9.16 19.85 -2.00
CA PHE A 231 -8.07 18.90 -1.81
C PHE A 231 -6.75 19.37 -2.45
N GLY A 232 -5.70 19.43 -1.64
CA GLY A 232 -4.35 19.80 -2.05
C GLY A 232 -3.43 19.95 -0.86
N CYS A 233 -2.38 20.76 -1.03
CA CYS A 233 -1.30 21.01 -0.06
C CYS A 233 -0.35 19.82 0.14
N ILE A 234 0.82 20.11 0.72
CA ILE A 234 1.90 19.15 0.92
C ILE A 234 1.63 18.30 2.19
N PRO A 235 1.52 16.96 2.09
CA PRO A 235 1.31 16.10 3.24
C PRO A 235 2.56 16.04 4.13
N LYS A 236 2.43 15.64 5.40
CA LYS A 236 3.59 15.38 6.27
C LYS A 236 4.28 14.07 5.90
N ILE A 237 3.49 13.00 5.76
CA ILE A 237 3.96 11.66 5.44
C ILE A 237 3.38 11.19 4.11
N LEU A 238 4.21 10.56 3.29
CA LEU A 238 3.82 9.81 2.11
C LEU A 238 4.15 8.33 2.31
N LEU A 239 3.12 7.50 2.39
CA LEU A 239 3.20 6.05 2.56
C LEU A 239 3.08 5.37 1.20
N LEU A 240 4.08 4.58 0.82
CA LEU A 240 4.08 3.85 -0.46
C LEU A 240 4.83 2.52 -0.35
N ASP A 241 4.68 1.67 -1.36
CA ASP A 241 5.42 0.41 -1.42
C ASP A 241 6.92 0.63 -1.66
N ASN A 242 7.75 -0.34 -1.25
CA ASN A 242 9.19 -0.33 -1.52
C ASN A 242 9.53 -0.69 -2.99
N GLY A 243 8.80 -0.06 -3.92
CA GLY A 243 8.91 -0.21 -5.37
C GLY A 243 9.98 0.70 -6.01
N PRO A 244 10.02 0.75 -7.35
CA PRO A 244 11.01 1.54 -8.10
C PRO A 244 10.98 3.03 -7.73
N VAL A 245 9.78 3.61 -7.58
CA VAL A 245 9.60 5.03 -7.22
C VAL A 245 10.22 5.34 -5.86
N ALA A 246 9.93 4.52 -4.84
CA ALA A 246 10.47 4.69 -3.49
C ALA A 246 12.00 4.55 -3.42
N LYS A 247 12.62 3.83 -4.36
CA LYS A 247 14.07 3.64 -4.47
C LYS A 247 14.76 4.73 -5.29
N SER A 248 14.02 5.54 -6.06
CA SER A 248 14.58 6.60 -6.89
C SER A 248 15.23 7.69 -6.04
N LYS A 249 16.49 8.01 -6.35
CA LYS A 249 17.24 9.12 -5.70
C LYS A 249 16.58 10.46 -5.98
N LEU A 250 16.11 10.66 -7.21
CA LEU A 250 15.41 11.86 -7.65
C LEU A 250 14.13 12.06 -6.82
N PHE A 251 13.32 11.01 -6.69
CA PHE A 251 12.08 11.06 -5.91
C PHE A 251 12.36 11.45 -4.46
N ARG A 252 13.28 10.76 -3.78
CA ARG A 252 13.66 11.05 -2.40
C ARG A 252 14.16 12.48 -2.23
N ARG A 253 15.00 12.96 -3.16
CA ARG A 253 15.51 14.33 -3.15
C ARG A 253 14.37 15.36 -3.18
N VAL A 254 13.39 15.18 -4.08
CA VAL A 254 12.25 16.10 -4.17
C VAL A 254 11.40 16.05 -2.89
N MET A 255 11.11 14.85 -2.37
CA MET A 255 10.38 14.70 -1.10
C MET A 255 11.08 15.40 0.06
N THR A 256 12.41 15.32 0.15
CA THR A 256 13.20 16.07 1.14
C THR A 256 13.08 17.58 0.97
N HIS A 257 13.14 18.11 -0.26
CA HIS A 257 12.98 19.55 -0.50
C HIS A 257 11.58 20.06 -0.13
N LEU A 258 10.56 19.23 -0.30
CA LEU A 258 9.18 19.51 0.11
C LEU A 258 8.95 19.27 1.61
N GLY A 259 9.93 18.71 2.33
CA GLY A 259 9.78 18.31 3.73
C GLY A 259 8.69 17.27 3.94
N ILE A 260 8.62 16.28 3.05
CA ILE A 260 7.71 15.12 3.12
C ILE A 260 8.53 13.93 3.64
N GLU A 261 8.06 13.31 4.72
CA GLU A 261 8.61 12.05 5.22
C GLU A 261 8.08 10.88 4.38
N VAL A 262 8.99 10.07 3.83
CA VAL A 262 8.63 8.92 3.00
C VAL A 262 8.71 7.65 3.83
N LEU A 263 7.57 7.00 4.03
CA LEU A 263 7.50 5.72 4.72
C LEU A 263 7.26 4.59 3.72
N THR A 264 8.09 3.56 3.78
CA THR A 264 7.91 2.35 2.97
C THR A 264 7.55 1.16 3.82
N HIS A 265 6.67 0.30 3.33
CA HIS A 265 6.39 -0.97 4.01
C HIS A 265 7.65 -1.84 4.11
N MET A 266 7.80 -2.49 5.25
CA MET A 266 8.87 -3.46 5.45
C MET A 266 8.68 -4.64 4.47
N PRO A 267 9.76 -5.17 3.86
CA PRO A 267 9.66 -6.30 2.94
C PRO A 267 9.05 -7.53 3.61
N ALA A 268 8.31 -8.34 2.85
CA ALA A 268 7.74 -9.59 3.37
C ALA A 268 8.84 -10.48 4.01
N GLY A 269 8.58 -10.96 5.23
CA GLY A 269 9.49 -11.85 5.99
C GLY A 269 10.50 -11.15 6.91
N SER A 270 10.50 -9.81 6.98
CA SER A 270 11.38 -9.06 7.89
C SER A 270 10.85 -8.92 9.32
N ASP A 271 9.55 -9.16 9.56
CA ASP A 271 8.92 -9.23 10.89
C ASP A 271 8.32 -10.64 11.18
N GLY A 272 9.11 -11.68 10.88
CA GLY A 272 8.72 -13.07 11.12
C GLY A 272 7.51 -13.53 10.29
N ARG A 273 6.48 -14.08 10.95
CA ARG A 273 5.26 -14.62 10.30
C ARG A 273 4.27 -13.54 9.85
N ARG A 274 4.54 -12.25 10.11
CA ARG A 274 3.67 -11.15 9.71
C ARG A 274 3.92 -10.77 8.26
N THR A 275 2.88 -10.80 7.43
CA THR A 275 2.90 -10.11 6.15
C THR A 275 2.59 -8.64 6.41
N THR A 276 3.63 -7.81 6.43
CA THR A 276 3.59 -6.35 6.62
C THR A 276 2.84 -5.58 5.52
N ALA A 277 2.39 -6.26 4.45
CA ALA A 277 1.71 -5.66 3.30
C ALA A 277 0.27 -5.15 3.55
N ARG A 278 -0.25 -5.20 4.78
CA ARG A 278 -1.69 -4.99 5.07
C ARG A 278 -2.09 -3.54 5.39
N SER A 279 -1.16 -2.61 5.35
CA SER A 279 -1.38 -1.16 5.49
C SER A 279 -1.92 -0.50 4.21
N LYS A 280 -1.95 -1.22 3.08
CA LYS A 280 -2.32 -0.73 1.73
C LYS A 280 -3.85 -0.68 1.44
N GLY A 281 -4.67 -1.14 2.38
CA GLY A 281 -6.10 -1.38 2.12
C GLY A 281 -6.95 -0.16 1.74
N LYS A 282 -6.48 1.08 1.99
CA LYS A 282 -7.25 2.30 1.64
C LYS A 282 -7.08 2.66 0.16
N VAL A 283 -5.84 2.69 -0.35
CA VAL A 283 -5.59 2.99 -1.78
C VAL A 283 -6.04 1.85 -2.68
N GLU A 284 -5.76 0.60 -2.30
CA GLU A 284 -6.19 -0.58 -3.06
C GLU A 284 -7.72 -0.62 -3.22
N ARG A 285 -8.45 -0.27 -2.16
CA ARG A 285 -9.90 -0.14 -2.21
C ARG A 285 -10.34 1.00 -3.14
N SER A 286 -9.65 2.13 -3.14
CA SER A 286 -9.98 3.26 -4.02
C SER A 286 -9.83 2.90 -5.50
N PHE A 287 -8.79 2.15 -5.86
CA PHE A 287 -8.61 1.64 -7.23
C PHE A 287 -9.74 0.69 -7.61
N ARG A 288 -10.03 -0.28 -6.75
CA ARG A 288 -11.10 -1.24 -7.00
C ARG A 288 -12.44 -0.53 -7.23
N THR A 289 -12.75 0.49 -6.43
CA THR A 289 -13.97 1.27 -6.60
C THR A 289 -14.03 1.98 -7.96
N VAL A 290 -12.93 2.60 -8.43
CA VAL A 290 -12.88 3.21 -9.77
C VAL A 290 -13.07 2.16 -10.87
N LYS A 291 -12.40 1.01 -10.77
CA LYS A 291 -12.49 -0.07 -11.76
C LYS A 291 -13.88 -0.68 -11.87
N GLU A 292 -14.49 -1.01 -10.73
CA GLU A 292 -15.81 -1.63 -10.64
C GLU A 292 -16.98 -0.66 -10.96
N SER A 293 -16.71 0.64 -11.08
CA SER A 293 -17.76 1.63 -11.38
C SER A 293 -17.45 2.47 -12.59
N LEU A 294 -16.45 3.35 -12.54
CA LEU A 294 -16.12 4.22 -13.67
C LEU A 294 -15.60 3.40 -14.87
N GLU A 295 -14.59 2.55 -14.69
CA GLU A 295 -14.00 1.84 -15.83
C GLU A 295 -14.97 0.82 -16.45
N THR A 296 -15.87 0.27 -15.63
CA THR A 296 -16.94 -0.60 -16.13
C THR A 296 -17.89 0.14 -17.09
N LEU A 297 -18.07 1.46 -16.94
CA LEU A 297 -18.87 2.26 -17.88
C LEU A 297 -18.21 2.39 -19.26
N TYR A 298 -16.91 2.14 -19.37
CA TYR A 298 -16.20 2.21 -20.65
C TYR A 298 -16.62 1.11 -21.63
N HIS A 299 -17.29 0.04 -21.16
CA HIS A 299 -17.97 -0.92 -22.04
C HIS A 299 -19.08 -0.29 -22.90
N PHE A 300 -19.63 0.85 -22.48
CA PHE A 300 -20.61 1.59 -23.27
C PHE A 300 -19.95 2.66 -24.13
N HIS A 301 -19.02 3.43 -23.55
CA HIS A 301 -18.30 4.51 -24.22
C HIS A 301 -16.88 4.61 -23.68
N GLU A 302 -15.90 4.25 -24.50
CA GLU A 302 -14.49 4.42 -24.16
C GLU A 302 -14.07 5.88 -24.39
N PRO A 303 -13.18 6.45 -23.55
CA PRO A 303 -12.63 7.77 -23.80
C PRO A 303 -11.70 7.74 -25.03
N GLU A 304 -11.79 8.76 -25.87
CA GLU A 304 -10.98 8.88 -27.09
C GLU A 304 -9.55 9.33 -26.76
N SER A 305 -9.38 10.12 -25.70
CA SER A 305 -8.12 10.74 -25.31
C SER A 305 -7.81 10.59 -23.82
N LEU A 306 -6.54 10.82 -23.46
CA LEU A 306 -6.11 10.81 -22.05
C LEU A 306 -6.77 11.95 -21.27
N GLU A 307 -6.95 13.08 -21.92
CA GLU A 307 -7.58 14.29 -21.39
C GLU A 307 -9.04 14.02 -21.03
N GLU A 308 -9.76 13.36 -21.93
CA GLU A 308 -11.16 12.95 -21.72
C GLU A 308 -11.29 11.90 -20.60
N ALA A 309 -10.45 10.86 -20.62
CA ALA A 309 -10.41 9.86 -19.56
C ALA A 309 -10.21 10.50 -18.17
N ASN A 310 -9.27 11.46 -18.09
CA ASN A 310 -9.02 12.21 -16.87
C ASN A 310 -10.17 13.16 -16.48
N GLU A 311 -10.88 13.74 -17.44
CA GLU A 311 -12.06 14.57 -17.16
C GLU A 311 -13.18 13.74 -16.54
N TRP A 312 -13.48 12.58 -17.12
CA TRP A 312 -14.49 11.68 -16.58
C TRP A 312 -14.10 11.17 -15.19
N LEU A 313 -12.82 10.85 -14.97
CA LEU A 313 -12.28 10.49 -13.67
C LEU A 313 -12.43 11.61 -12.64
N ARG A 314 -12.11 12.86 -12.99
CA ARG A 314 -12.31 14.01 -12.09
C ARG A 314 -13.78 14.15 -11.66
N GLN A 315 -14.72 14.04 -12.60
CA GLN A 315 -16.14 14.12 -12.31
C GLN A 315 -16.63 12.96 -11.43
N TYR A 316 -16.06 11.77 -11.62
CA TYR A 316 -16.30 10.63 -10.75
C TYR A 316 -15.78 10.88 -9.33
N LEU A 317 -14.52 11.31 -9.19
CA LEU A 317 -13.88 11.55 -7.88
C LEU A 317 -14.60 12.65 -7.10
N ARG A 318 -15.11 13.69 -7.77
CA ARG A 318 -15.93 14.73 -7.15
C ARG A 318 -17.15 14.14 -6.44
N ARG A 319 -17.88 13.25 -7.13
CA ARG A 319 -19.05 12.54 -6.56
C ARG A 319 -18.62 11.60 -5.45
N TYR A 320 -17.56 10.82 -5.67
CA TYR A 320 -17.06 9.84 -4.71
C TYR A 320 -16.61 10.51 -3.39
N ASN A 321 -15.89 11.62 -3.46
CA ASN A 321 -15.41 12.35 -2.29
C ASN A 321 -16.55 13.05 -1.53
N ALA A 322 -17.65 13.38 -2.20
CA ALA A 322 -18.88 13.89 -1.58
C ALA A 322 -19.71 12.80 -0.88
N MET A 323 -19.43 11.50 -1.11
CA MET A 323 -20.12 10.42 -0.40
C MET A 323 -19.68 10.29 1.05
N THR A 324 -20.55 9.68 1.87
CA THR A 324 -20.36 9.46 3.31
C THR A 324 -19.03 8.80 3.63
N HIS A 325 -18.35 9.33 4.63
CA HIS A 325 -17.14 8.78 5.21
C HIS A 325 -17.38 7.36 5.77
N ARG A 326 -16.34 6.53 5.74
CA ARG A 326 -16.39 5.11 6.17
C ARG A 326 -16.81 4.90 7.64
N HIS A 327 -16.59 5.89 8.49
CA HIS A 327 -16.86 5.83 9.94
C HIS A 327 -17.66 7.02 10.47
N GLU A 328 -17.76 8.10 9.69
CA GLU A 328 -18.29 9.37 10.20
C GLU A 328 -19.59 9.71 9.47
N ARG A 329 -20.46 10.48 10.12
CA ARG A 329 -21.78 10.87 9.58
C ARG A 329 -21.73 12.14 8.71
N HIS A 330 -20.68 12.28 7.92
CA HIS A 330 -20.49 13.36 6.96
C HIS A 330 -19.67 12.84 5.78
N SER A 331 -19.52 13.61 4.71
CA SER A 331 -18.73 13.22 3.54
C SER A 331 -17.24 13.10 3.87
N ARG A 332 -16.48 12.43 3.00
CA ARG A 332 -15.00 12.40 3.08
C ARG A 332 -14.44 13.82 2.96
N LEU A 333 -15.00 14.62 2.05
CA LEU A 333 -14.56 15.99 1.82
C LEU A 333 -14.78 16.88 3.04
N GLU A 334 -15.93 16.74 3.71
CA GLU A 334 -16.17 17.44 4.97
C GLU A 334 -15.24 16.97 6.09
N ASP A 335 -14.93 15.67 6.19
CA ASP A 335 -13.92 15.20 7.15
C ASP A 335 -12.57 15.86 6.88
N TRP A 336 -12.17 15.92 5.61
CA TRP A 336 -10.89 16.52 5.21
C TRP A 336 -10.78 18.00 5.60
N LEU A 337 -11.87 18.75 5.43
CA LEU A 337 -11.93 20.16 5.83
C LEU A 337 -11.96 20.34 7.35
N ARG A 338 -12.77 19.54 8.05
CA ARG A 338 -12.97 19.65 9.51
C ARG A 338 -11.75 19.20 10.31
N GLN A 339 -10.97 18.25 9.78
CA GLN A 339 -9.81 17.66 10.44
C GLN A 339 -8.48 18.26 9.98
N ALA A 340 -8.51 19.43 9.33
CA ALA A 340 -7.29 20.16 9.01
C ALA A 340 -6.49 20.48 10.29
N PRO A 341 -5.14 20.41 10.25
CA PRO A 341 -4.31 20.68 11.42
C PRO A 341 -4.41 22.14 11.84
N THR A 342 -4.30 22.40 13.15
CA THR A 342 -4.44 23.76 13.73
C THR A 342 -3.40 24.76 13.22
N GLN A 343 -2.20 24.28 12.89
CA GLN A 343 -1.13 25.08 12.27
C GLN A 343 -1.38 25.44 10.78
N GLY A 344 -2.47 24.93 10.19
CA GLY A 344 -2.80 25.11 8.78
C GLY A 344 -2.13 24.09 7.86
N LEU A 345 -2.56 24.12 6.60
CA LEU A 345 -2.02 23.27 5.53
C LEU A 345 -0.83 23.95 4.84
N ARG A 346 0.16 23.14 4.42
CA ARG A 346 1.35 23.64 3.71
C ARG A 346 1.08 23.78 2.23
N ALA A 347 0.96 25.02 1.72
CA ALA A 347 0.74 25.27 0.31
C ALA A 347 1.88 24.71 -0.57
N MET A 348 1.52 24.25 -1.76
CA MET A 348 2.48 23.80 -2.77
C MET A 348 3.16 25.00 -3.44
N CYS A 349 4.42 24.85 -3.84
CA CYS A 349 5.08 25.87 -4.67
C CYS A 349 4.53 25.86 -6.11
N ASP A 350 4.85 26.89 -6.89
CA ASP A 350 4.56 26.90 -8.32
C ASP A 350 5.34 25.80 -9.08
N TRP A 351 4.94 25.59 -10.33
CA TRP A 351 5.50 24.54 -11.19
C TRP A 351 6.97 24.78 -11.49
N ASP A 352 7.38 26.02 -11.75
CA ASP A 352 8.75 26.38 -12.08
C ASP A 352 9.70 26.09 -10.91
N ARG A 353 9.29 26.45 -9.69
CA ARG A 353 10.02 26.12 -8.47
C ARG A 353 10.07 24.61 -8.25
N PHE A 354 8.98 23.89 -8.50
CA PHE A 354 8.97 22.44 -8.39
C PHE A 354 9.95 21.79 -9.38
N CYS A 355 9.93 22.20 -10.65
CA CYS A 355 10.85 21.74 -11.70
C CYS A 355 12.31 21.94 -11.29
N SER A 356 12.63 23.03 -10.58
CA SER A 356 13.99 23.27 -10.07
C SER A 356 14.53 22.17 -9.15
N PHE A 357 13.67 21.44 -8.43
CA PHE A 357 14.06 20.31 -7.57
C PHE A 357 14.31 19.02 -8.36
N VAL A 358 13.76 18.93 -9.57
CA VAL A 358 13.81 17.76 -10.43
C VAL A 358 15.00 17.83 -11.40
N ARG A 359 15.74 18.95 -11.43
CA ARG A 359 16.89 19.12 -12.33
C ARG A 359 18.07 18.21 -11.99
N GLU A 360 18.72 17.64 -13.00
CA GLU A 360 19.95 16.85 -12.81
C GLU A 360 21.19 17.73 -13.01
N PRO A 361 22.09 17.80 -12.01
CA PRO A 361 23.31 18.57 -12.13
C PRO A 361 24.38 17.82 -12.93
N GLU A 362 24.95 18.49 -13.92
CA GLU A 362 26.06 17.99 -14.72
C GLU A 362 27.15 19.07 -14.84
N THR A 363 28.35 18.80 -14.34
CA THR A 363 29.47 19.75 -14.44
C THR A 363 30.13 19.69 -15.81
N ARG A 364 30.26 20.84 -16.47
CA ARG A 364 30.92 20.96 -17.78
C ARG A 364 31.80 22.20 -17.84
N LYS A 365 32.89 22.10 -18.62
CA LYS A 365 33.70 23.26 -19.00
C LYS A 365 33.11 23.90 -20.26
N VAL A 366 32.86 25.20 -20.21
CA VAL A 366 32.34 25.96 -21.33
C VAL A 366 33.45 26.23 -22.34
N GLY A 367 33.16 26.14 -23.63
CA GLY A 367 34.08 26.50 -24.70
C GLY A 367 34.45 27.99 -24.70
N GLY A 368 35.52 28.34 -25.43
CA GLY A 368 35.96 29.74 -25.57
C GLY A 368 34.99 30.61 -26.38
N ASP A 369 34.09 29.97 -27.12
CA ASP A 369 32.94 30.54 -27.79
C ASP A 369 31.71 30.72 -26.88
N ALA A 370 31.89 30.51 -25.56
CA ALA A 370 30.83 30.51 -24.56
C ALA A 370 29.71 29.48 -24.85
N CYS A 371 30.02 28.37 -25.53
CA CYS A 371 29.07 27.31 -25.79
C CYS A 371 29.36 26.04 -24.97
N VAL A 372 28.30 25.25 -24.75
CA VAL A 372 28.41 23.87 -24.26
C VAL A 372 27.62 22.95 -25.17
N THR A 373 28.10 21.73 -25.38
CA THR A 373 27.39 20.71 -26.14
C THR A 373 26.90 19.62 -25.20
N SER A 374 25.61 19.31 -25.26
CA SER A 374 24.99 18.21 -24.53
C SER A 374 24.10 17.42 -25.50
N GLU A 375 24.23 16.10 -25.49
CA GLU A 375 23.50 15.17 -26.36
C GLU A 375 23.49 15.60 -27.85
N GLY A 376 24.61 16.18 -28.33
CA GLY A 376 24.76 16.64 -29.71
C GLY A 376 24.12 18.00 -30.02
N VAL A 377 23.41 18.61 -29.07
CA VAL A 377 22.85 19.97 -29.19
C VAL A 377 23.80 20.97 -28.54
N ARG A 378 24.11 22.05 -29.25
CA ARG A 378 24.97 23.13 -28.78
C ARG A 378 24.12 24.24 -28.17
N TYR A 379 24.49 24.73 -26.99
CA TYR A 379 23.81 25.80 -26.26
C TYR A 379 24.76 26.97 -26.07
N GLN A 380 24.29 28.18 -26.34
CA GLN A 380 25.05 29.41 -26.15
C GLN A 380 24.80 29.95 -24.74
N LEU A 381 25.84 29.99 -23.90
CA LEU A 381 25.79 30.49 -22.54
C LEU A 381 26.25 31.96 -22.44
N SER A 382 26.23 32.50 -21.22
CA SER A 382 26.74 33.84 -20.96
C SER A 382 28.25 33.93 -21.25
N PRO A 383 28.75 34.98 -21.92
CA PRO A 383 30.18 35.16 -22.21
C PRO A 383 31.09 35.17 -20.96
N GLU A 384 30.53 35.46 -19.78
CA GLU A 384 31.28 35.42 -18.53
C GLU A 384 31.67 34.01 -18.08
N MET A 385 30.99 32.99 -18.62
CA MET A 385 31.22 31.58 -18.32
C MET A 385 32.25 30.94 -19.26
N ALA A 386 32.68 31.65 -20.32
CA ALA A 386 33.59 31.11 -21.33
C ALA A 386 34.89 30.59 -20.72
N CYS A 387 35.33 29.40 -21.14
CA CYS A 387 36.50 28.69 -20.62
C CYS A 387 36.44 28.30 -19.14
N LEU A 388 35.33 28.53 -18.43
CA LEU A 388 35.16 28.20 -17.01
C LEU A 388 34.29 26.96 -16.83
N GLU A 389 34.37 26.38 -15.64
CA GLU A 389 33.48 25.29 -15.23
C GLU A 389 32.14 25.84 -14.73
N VAL A 390 31.07 25.18 -15.14
CA VAL A 390 29.69 25.48 -14.76
C VAL A 390 28.94 24.19 -14.44
N THR A 391 27.86 24.29 -13.66
CA THR A 391 26.94 23.17 -13.44
C THR A 391 25.68 23.37 -14.28
N LEU A 392 25.50 22.53 -15.28
CA LEU A 392 24.27 22.45 -16.07
C LEU A 392 23.19 21.79 -15.22
N LEU A 393 21.97 22.34 -15.28
CA LEU A 393 20.81 21.89 -14.53
C LEU A 393 19.71 21.54 -15.53
N TRP A 394 19.76 20.31 -16.06
CA TRP A 394 18.81 19.83 -17.07
C TRP A 394 17.45 19.58 -16.45
N GLY A 395 16.43 20.19 -17.02
CA GLY A 395 15.05 20.00 -16.63
C GLY A 395 14.49 18.68 -17.14
N LEU A 396 14.19 17.75 -16.24
CA LEU A 396 13.57 16.47 -16.58
C LEU A 396 12.06 16.57 -16.88
N LEU A 397 11.41 17.69 -16.50
CA LEU A 397 9.97 17.92 -16.71
C LEU A 397 9.67 18.96 -17.79
N ASP A 398 10.56 19.94 -17.99
CA ASP A 398 10.37 21.10 -18.87
C ASP A 398 11.36 21.12 -20.07
N GLN A 399 12.33 20.20 -20.11
CA GLN A 399 13.40 20.12 -21.12
C GLN A 399 14.25 21.39 -21.23
N GLU A 400 14.24 22.26 -20.21
CA GLU A 400 15.00 23.51 -20.22
C GLU A 400 16.39 23.34 -19.62
N LEU A 401 17.37 24.07 -20.16
CA LEU A 401 18.71 24.16 -19.59
C LEU A 401 18.82 25.38 -18.67
N HIS A 402 19.13 25.16 -17.39
CA HIS A 402 19.62 26.20 -16.49
C HIS A 402 21.10 25.97 -16.19
N VAL A 403 21.81 27.02 -15.78
CA VAL A 403 23.21 26.93 -15.39
C VAL A 403 23.39 27.54 -14.01
N GLU A 404 24.07 26.82 -13.13
CA GLU A 404 24.60 27.36 -11.89
C GLU A 404 26.08 27.70 -12.08
N PHE A 405 26.42 28.97 -11.83
CA PHE A 405 27.78 29.48 -11.90
C PHE A 405 28.05 30.41 -10.71
N GLN A 406 29.10 30.12 -9.94
CA GLN A 406 29.47 30.86 -8.73
C GLN A 406 28.32 30.98 -7.69
N GLY A 407 27.50 29.93 -7.57
CA GLY A 407 26.36 29.89 -6.64
C GLY A 407 25.13 30.66 -7.11
N VAL A 408 25.15 31.23 -8.33
CA VAL A 408 24.01 31.91 -8.95
C VAL A 408 23.45 31.04 -10.06
N LYS A 409 22.12 30.83 -10.05
CA LYS A 409 21.41 30.12 -11.12
C LYS A 409 20.89 31.12 -12.16
N SER A 410 21.14 30.84 -13.43
CA SER A 410 20.68 31.63 -14.59
C SER A 410 20.12 30.72 -15.68
N GLY A 411 19.33 31.30 -16.59
CA GLY A 411 18.61 30.59 -17.66
C GLY A 411 17.16 31.07 -17.80
N PRO A 412 16.34 30.37 -18.60
CA PRO A 412 16.70 29.21 -19.41
C PRO A 412 17.65 29.57 -20.57
N TYR A 413 18.49 28.62 -20.96
CA TYR A 413 19.37 28.71 -22.13
C TYR A 413 18.83 27.86 -23.28
N TYR A 414 18.87 28.40 -24.48
CA TYR A 414 18.32 27.77 -25.67
C TYR A 414 19.42 27.30 -26.64
N PRO A 415 19.13 26.36 -27.55
CA PRO A 415 20.08 25.92 -28.55
C PRO A 415 20.65 27.09 -29.36
N ALA A 416 21.96 27.06 -29.59
CA ALA A 416 22.64 28.03 -30.41
C ALA A 416 22.17 27.91 -31.86
N ALA A 417 21.86 29.03 -32.50
CA ALA A 417 21.80 29.08 -33.96
C ALA A 417 23.18 28.66 -34.50
N GLY A 418 23.20 27.93 -35.62
CA GLY A 418 24.42 27.39 -36.22
C GLY A 418 25.52 28.42 -36.51
N PRO A 419 26.66 27.99 -37.09
CA PRO A 419 27.79 28.88 -37.34
C PRO A 419 27.34 30.13 -38.12
N VAL A 420 27.77 31.30 -37.64
CA VAL A 420 27.49 32.57 -38.28
C VAL A 420 28.20 32.59 -39.65
N PRO A 421 27.53 32.99 -40.75
CA PRO A 421 28.16 33.07 -42.07
C PRO A 421 29.44 33.91 -42.03
N LEU A 422 30.43 33.53 -42.86
CA LEU A 422 31.78 34.13 -42.87
C LEU A 422 31.75 35.67 -42.98
N ASP A 423 30.74 36.21 -43.66
CA ASP A 423 30.60 37.64 -43.95
C ASP A 423 29.84 38.41 -42.86
N THR A 424 29.39 37.73 -41.80
CA THR A 424 28.61 38.32 -40.70
C THR A 424 29.44 38.37 -39.43
N TYR A 425 30.11 39.49 -39.16
CA TYR A 425 30.89 39.64 -37.93
C TYR A 425 29.97 39.93 -36.72
N ARG A 426 29.84 38.98 -35.79
CA ARG A 426 29.20 39.20 -34.48
C ARG A 426 30.26 39.23 -33.37
N LYS A 427 30.46 40.41 -32.77
CA LYS A 427 31.26 40.55 -31.55
C LYS A 427 30.37 40.37 -30.32
N LEU A 428 30.69 39.41 -29.46
CA LEU A 428 30.03 39.30 -28.16
C LEU A 428 30.35 40.53 -27.30
N LYS A 429 29.36 41.01 -26.52
CA LYS A 429 29.58 42.11 -25.57
C LYS A 429 30.64 41.68 -24.55
N LYS A 430 31.58 42.59 -24.23
CA LYS A 430 32.62 42.34 -23.21
C LYS A 430 31.97 41.97 -21.87
N SER A 431 32.37 40.84 -21.30
CA SER A 431 31.92 40.40 -19.98
C SER A 431 32.44 41.31 -18.86
N ALA A 432 31.83 41.25 -17.67
CA ALA A 432 32.31 41.99 -16.51
C ALA A 432 33.75 41.58 -16.12
N VAL A 433 34.07 40.30 -16.27
CA VAL A 433 35.42 39.75 -16.06
C VAL A 433 36.41 40.35 -17.06
N GLN A 434 36.04 40.44 -18.34
CA GLN A 434 36.91 41.03 -19.36
C GLN A 434 37.15 42.53 -19.11
N LYS A 435 36.11 43.28 -18.72
CA LYS A 435 36.27 44.68 -18.32
C LYS A 435 37.17 44.85 -17.09
N ARG A 436 37.10 43.92 -16.13
CA ARG A 436 37.98 43.90 -14.96
C ARG A 436 39.42 43.57 -15.35
N ALA A 437 39.63 42.59 -16.23
CA ALA A 437 40.94 42.22 -16.74
C ALA A 437 41.57 43.36 -17.53
N ASP A 438 40.82 44.04 -18.40
CA ASP A 438 41.28 45.23 -19.12
C ASP A 438 41.73 46.31 -18.13
N ARG A 439 40.91 46.61 -17.10
CA ARG A 439 41.26 47.58 -16.05
C ARG A 439 42.50 47.20 -15.27
N ILE A 440 42.66 45.94 -14.89
CA ILE A 440 43.84 45.44 -14.17
C ILE A 440 45.07 45.49 -15.08
N SER A 441 44.94 45.14 -16.36
CA SER A 441 46.02 45.21 -17.34
C SER A 441 46.46 46.65 -17.58
N ASP A 442 45.51 47.59 -17.64
CA ASP A 442 45.82 49.01 -17.70
C ASP A 442 46.47 49.50 -16.41
N LEU A 443 45.99 49.09 -15.23
CA LEU A 443 46.66 49.38 -13.97
C LEU A 443 48.10 48.82 -13.95
N ALA A 444 48.30 47.57 -14.40
CA ALA A 444 49.60 46.91 -14.44
C ALA A 444 50.64 47.66 -15.28
N LYS A 445 50.22 48.35 -16.34
CA LYS A 445 51.10 49.21 -17.16
C LYS A 445 51.57 50.47 -16.43
N HIS A 446 50.82 50.94 -15.44
CA HIS A 446 51.03 52.24 -14.79
C HIS A 446 51.44 52.14 -13.31
N ILE A 447 51.51 50.94 -12.73
CA ILE A 447 51.99 50.75 -11.37
C ILE A 447 53.52 50.63 -11.35
N SER A 448 54.14 51.34 -10.40
CA SER A 448 55.53 51.16 -10.02
C SER A 448 55.60 50.93 -8.52
N VAL A 449 56.61 50.20 -8.07
CA VAL A 449 56.87 49.97 -6.64
C VAL A 449 58.17 50.70 -6.31
N HIS A 450 58.13 51.57 -5.30
CA HIS A 450 59.35 52.18 -4.78
C HIS A 450 60.15 51.10 -4.03
N ALA A 451 61.42 50.97 -4.40
CA ALA A 451 62.37 50.07 -3.75
C ALA A 451 62.70 50.53 -2.33
#